data_AF-A0A382ANM3-F1
#
_entry.id   AF-A0A382ANM3-F1
#
_cell.length_a   1.000
_cell.length_b   1.000
_cell.length_c   1.000
_cell.angle_alpha   90.00
_cell.angle_beta   90.00
_cell.angle_gamma   90.00
#
_symmetry.space_group_name_H-M   'P 1'
#
loop_
_entity.id
_entity.type
_entity.pdbx_description
1 polymer ?
#
loop_
_entity_poly.entity_id
_entity_poly.type
_entity_poly.pdbx_seq_one_letter_code
_entity_poly.pdbx_strand_id
1 'polypeptide(L)' 'RSGKIMRRILRKIAEGDTENLGDTSTLADPTVVESLVAGRVE' A
#
# COMPACT_ATOMS: atom_id res chain seq x y z
N ARG A 1 -8.69 13.26 -2.44
CA ARG A 1 -8.09 12.48 -3.55
C ARG A 1 -7.48 13.46 -4.57
N SER A 2 -6.15 13.60 -4.62
CA SER A 2 -5.45 14.51 -5.55
C SER A 2 -4.73 13.80 -6.70
N GLY A 3 -4.98 12.50 -6.89
CA GLY A 3 -4.29 11.67 -7.88
C GLY A 3 -2.83 11.35 -7.54
N LYS A 4 -2.33 11.77 -6.36
CA LYS A 4 -0.98 11.45 -5.91
C LYS A 4 -0.82 9.94 -5.68
N ILE A 5 0.23 9.38 -6.29
CA ILE A 5 0.63 7.98 -6.08
C ILE A 5 1.37 7.88 -4.74
N MET A 6 0.88 7.03 -3.82
CA MET A 6 1.52 6.77 -2.53
C MET A 6 2.70 5.78 -2.67
N ARG A 7 3.75 6.18 -3.40
CA ARG A 7 4.95 5.35 -3.67
C ARG A 7 5.62 4.80 -2.41
N ARG A 8 5.49 5.51 -1.28
CA ARG A 8 5.96 5.06 0.04
C ARG A 8 5.39 3.68 0.43
N ILE A 9 4.09 3.46 0.22
CA ILE A 9 3.41 2.20 0.54
C ILE A 9 3.93 1.09 -0.39
N LEU A 10 4.00 1.37 -1.70
CA LEU A 10 4.53 0.43 -2.69
C LEU A 10 5.97 -0.02 -2.34
N ARG A 11 6.82 0.92 -1.91
CA ARG A 11 8.19 0.61 -1.48
C ARG A 11 8.22 -0.28 -0.24
N LYS A 12 7.42 0.02 0.78
CA LYS A 12 7.32 -0.81 1.99
C LYS A 12 6.87 -2.25 1.68
N ILE A 13 5.84 -2.38 0.83
CA ILE A 13 5.40 -3.70 0.32
C ILE A 13 6.54 -4.39 -0.42
N ALA A 14 7.30 -3.67 -1.25
CA ALA A 14 8.48 -4.20 -1.97
C ALA A 14 9.62 -4.63 -1.03
N GLU A 15 9.80 -3.94 0.09
CA GLU A 15 10.79 -4.24 1.14
C GLU A 15 10.33 -5.38 2.09
N GLY A 16 9.07 -5.80 2.03
CA GLY A 16 8.49 -6.82 2.93
C GLY A 16 7.99 -6.27 4.26
N ASP A 17 8.10 -4.95 4.50
CA ASP A 17 7.61 -4.25 5.69
C ASP A 17 6.10 -3.98 5.54
N THR A 18 5.28 -5.02 5.75
CA THR A 18 3.82 -4.96 5.58
C THR A 18 3.04 -4.70 6.87
N GLU A 19 3.69 -4.86 8.03
CA GLU A 19 3.05 -4.64 9.34
C GLU A 19 2.86 -3.15 9.65
N ASN A 20 3.67 -2.25 9.06
CA ASN A 20 3.63 -0.81 9.36
C ASN A 20 3.56 0.06 8.10
N LEU A 21 2.47 -0.05 7.33
CA LEU A 21 2.25 0.73 6.12
C LEU A 21 1.86 2.20 6.39
N GLY A 22 1.50 2.53 7.63
CA GLY A 22 1.02 3.84 8.05
C GLY A 22 -0.40 4.15 7.54
N ASP A 23 -0.77 5.43 7.55
CA ASP A 23 -2.12 5.86 7.19
C ASP A 23 -2.45 5.67 5.69
N THR A 24 -3.53 4.95 5.43
CA THR A 24 -4.11 4.67 4.10
C THR A 24 -5.44 5.38 3.87
N SER A 25 -5.95 6.13 4.84
CA SER A 25 -7.26 6.83 4.77
C SER A 25 -7.36 7.85 3.63
N THR A 26 -6.21 8.32 3.15
CA THR A 26 -6.13 9.28 2.02
C THR A 26 -6.23 8.62 0.64
N LEU A 27 -6.14 7.28 0.58
CA LEU A 27 -6.35 6.54 -0.66
C LEU A 27 -7.81 6.65 -1.10
N ALA A 28 -8.01 6.55 -2.42
CA ALA A 28 -9.36 6.47 -2.94
C ALA A 28 -10.04 5.19 -2.47
N ASP A 29 -9.31 4.08 -2.51
CA ASP A 29 -9.74 2.79 -2.03
C ASP A 29 -8.60 2.20 -1.19
N PRO A 30 -8.74 2.12 0.14
CA PRO A 30 -7.74 1.50 1.00
C PRO A 30 -7.57 0.00 0.78
N THR A 31 -8.59 -0.71 0.27
CA THR A 31 -8.57 -2.18 0.08
C THR A 31 -7.53 -2.64 -0.95
N VAL A 32 -7.11 -1.74 -1.85
CA VAL A 32 -6.04 -2.01 -2.82
C VAL A 32 -4.73 -2.40 -2.14
N VAL A 33 -4.48 -1.94 -0.91
CA VAL A 33 -3.25 -2.25 -0.18
C VAL A 33 -3.20 -3.73 0.17
N GLU A 34 -4.32 -4.31 0.60
CA GLU A 34 -4.43 -5.74 0.90
C GLU A 34 -4.18 -6.59 -0.35
N SER A 35 -4.75 -6.19 -1.48
CA SER A 35 -4.54 -6.87 -2.78
C SER A 35 -3.08 -6.85 -3.21
N LEU A 36 -2.40 -5.71 -3.02
CA LEU A 36 -0.97 -5.56 -3.36
C LEU A 36 -0.06 -6.38 -2.45
N VAL A 37 -0.42 -6.53 -1.16
CA VAL A 37 0.31 -7.38 -0.22
C VAL A 37 0.10 -8.85 -0.56
N ALA A 38 -1.14 -9.28 -0.82
CA ALA A 38 -1.45 -10.66 -1.17
C ALA A 38 -0.71 -11.10 -2.45
N GLY A 39 -0.74 -10.28 -3.51
CA GLY A 39 -0.04 -10.57 -4.76
C GLY A 39 1.49 -10.54 -4.70
N ARG A 40 2.10 -10.15 -3.56
CA ARG A 40 3.54 -10.25 -3.32
C ARG A 40 3.95 -11.57 -2.66
N VAL A 41 3.02 -12.26 -1.99
CA VAL A 41 3.28 -13.49 -1.22
C VAL A 41 3.17 -14.75 -2.09
N GLU A 42 2.61 -14.64 -3.30
CA GLU A 42 2.75 -15.64 -4.38
C GLU A 42 4.10 -15.55 -5.11
#